data_AF-A0A392RFP3-F1
#
_entry.id   AF-A0A392RFP3-F1
#
_cell.length_a   1.000
_cell.length_b   1.000
_cell.length_c   1.000
_cell.angle_alpha   90.00
_cell.angle_beta   90.00
_cell.angle_gamma   90.00
#
_symmetry.space_group_name_H-M   'P 1'
#
loop_
_entity.id
_entity.type
_entity.pdbx_description
1 polymer ?
#
loop_
_entity_poly.entity_id
_entity_poly.type
_entity_poly.pdbx_seq_one_letter_code
_entity_poly.pdbx_strand_id
1 'polypeptide(L)'
;FLSEEVEAQLKEASVISMGTEIGELDLANIRELCDQVLSLSEYRATLYDYLKSRMNTIAPNLTTMVGELVGARLIAHAGSLLNLSKQPASTIQILGAEKALFRALKTKHATPKYGLIYHASLIG
;
A
#
# COMPACT_ATOMS: atom_id res chain seq x y z
N PHE A 1 -3.69 17.53 10.84
CA PHE A 1 -2.95 18.74 11.21
C PHE A 1 -1.76 18.35 12.06
N LEU A 2 -0.69 19.15 12.01
CA LEU A 2 0.61 18.82 12.62
C LEU A 2 0.55 19.00 14.14
N SER A 3 1.53 18.45 14.87
CA SER A 3 1.67 18.72 16.31
C SER A 3 2.18 20.14 16.55
N GLU A 4 1.84 20.73 17.70
CA GLU A 4 2.21 22.11 18.06
C GLU A 4 3.72 22.37 17.96
N GLU A 5 4.54 21.37 18.31
CA GLU A 5 6.00 21.43 18.20
C GLU A 5 6.48 21.59 16.75
N VAL A 6 5.88 20.85 15.81
CA VAL A 6 6.26 20.92 14.40
C VAL A 6 5.72 22.20 13.75
N GLU A 7 4.56 22.69 14.19
CA GLU A 7 4.05 23.99 13.74
C GLU A 7 4.95 25.15 14.18
N ALA A 8 5.49 25.11 15.41
CA ALA A 8 6.44 26.10 15.90
C ALA A 8 7.74 26.10 15.06
N GLN A 9 8.30 24.92 14.80
CA GLN A 9 9.48 24.76 13.94
C GLN A 9 9.23 25.27 12.51
N LEU A 10 8.05 25.01 11.94
CA LEU A 10 7.69 25.50 10.60
C LEU A 10 7.64 27.03 10.55
N LYS A 11 7.09 27.66 11.60
CA LYS A 11 7.03 29.13 11.71
C LYS A 11 8.43 29.73 11.82
N GLU A 12 9.30 29.18 12.65
CA GLU A 12 10.70 29.62 12.75
C GLU A 12 11.44 29.46 11.41
N ALA A 13 11.27 28.32 10.76
CA ALA A 13 11.87 28.07 9.44
C ALA A 13 11.34 29.03 8.36
N SER A 14 10.07 29.45 8.44
CA SER A 14 9.49 30.41 7.48
C SER A 14 10.14 31.80 7.59
N VAL A 15 10.60 32.20 8.78
CA VAL A 15 11.25 33.50 9.01
C VAL A 15 12.71 33.52 8.52
N ILE A 16 13.41 32.38 8.60
CA ILE A 16 14.84 32.26 8.25
C ILE A 16 15.04 31.67 6.83
N SER A 17 13.93 31.40 6.12
CA SER A 17 13.96 30.72 4.82
C SER A 17 14.71 31.53 3.75
N MET A 18 15.55 30.84 2.95
CA MET A 18 16.21 31.39 1.76
C MET A 18 15.36 31.22 0.48
N GLY A 19 14.05 30.98 0.62
CA GLY A 19 13.13 30.86 -0.51
C GLY A 19 12.97 32.17 -1.28
N THR A 20 12.52 32.08 -2.53
CA THR A 20 12.18 33.25 -3.36
C THR A 20 10.69 33.54 -3.29
N GLU A 21 10.31 34.80 -3.51
CA GLU A 21 8.90 35.16 -3.67
C GLU A 21 8.30 34.47 -4.91
N ILE A 22 7.05 34.04 -4.78
CA ILE A 22 6.30 33.32 -5.82
C ILE A 22 5.19 34.27 -6.30
N GLY A 23 4.95 34.33 -7.61
CA GLY A 23 3.87 35.13 -8.18
C GLY A 23 2.49 34.62 -7.77
N GLU A 24 1.50 35.51 -7.69
CA GLU A 24 0.13 35.15 -7.25
C GLU A 24 -0.52 34.08 -8.14
N LEU A 25 -0.26 34.10 -9.45
CA LEU A 25 -0.75 33.11 -10.40
C LEU A 25 -0.19 31.71 -10.12
N ASP A 26 1.11 31.62 -9.85
CA ASP A 26 1.76 30.35 -9.53
C ASP A 26 1.30 29.83 -8.16
N LEU A 27 1.10 30.73 -7.20
CA LEU A 27 0.58 30.39 -5.89
C LEU A 27 -0.85 29.82 -5.98
N ALA A 28 -1.70 30.39 -6.86
CA ALA A 28 -3.03 29.86 -7.13
C ALA A 28 -2.97 28.44 -7.71
N ASN A 29 -2.09 28.19 -8.69
CA ASN A 29 -1.89 26.84 -9.27
C ASN A 29 -1.38 25.83 -8.24
N ILE A 30 -0.45 26.23 -7.38
CA ILE A 30 0.08 25.38 -6.30
C ILE A 30 -1.05 25.00 -5.33
N ARG A 31 -1.88 25.96 -4.93
CA ARG A 31 -3.03 25.69 -4.04
C ARG A 31 -4.03 24.73 -4.68
N GLU A 32 -4.36 24.94 -5.96
CA GLU A 32 -5.26 24.03 -6.68
C GLU A 32 -4.71 22.60 -6.73
N LEU A 33 -3.40 22.44 -6.99
CA LEU A 33 -2.77 21.12 -6.96
C LEU A 33 -2.81 20.50 -5.56
N CYS A 34 -2.59 21.29 -4.51
CA CYS A 34 -2.74 20.81 -3.13
C CYS A 34 -4.16 20.29 -2.85
N ASP A 35 -5.19 21.02 -3.28
CA ASP A 35 -6.59 20.62 -3.12
C ASP A 35 -6.89 19.32 -3.89
N GLN A 36 -6.37 19.18 -5.11
CA GLN A 36 -6.47 17.94 -5.88
C GLN A 36 -5.80 16.76 -5.16
N VAL A 37 -4.60 16.95 -4.59
CA VAL A 37 -3.89 15.90 -3.85
C VAL A 37 -4.66 15.50 -2.60
N LEU A 38 -5.26 16.46 -1.88
CA LEU A 38 -6.12 16.20 -0.72
C LEU A 38 -7.34 15.37 -1.15
N SER A 39 -8.01 15.75 -2.23
CA SER A 39 -9.17 15.01 -2.76
C SER A 39 -8.81 13.57 -3.15
N LEU A 40 -7.63 13.35 -3.75
CA LEU A 40 -7.15 12.00 -4.10
C LEU A 40 -6.82 11.17 -2.86
N SER A 41 -6.32 11.79 -1.80
CA SER A 41 -6.05 11.12 -0.52
C SER A 41 -7.35 10.65 0.14
N GLU A 42 -8.38 11.51 0.17
CA GLU A 42 -9.72 11.17 0.67
C GLU A 42 -10.39 10.08 -0.17
N TYR A 43 -10.29 10.19 -1.50
CA TYR A 43 -10.80 9.18 -2.41
C TYR A 43 -10.12 7.82 -2.18
N ARG A 44 -8.79 7.81 -1.95
CA ARG A 44 -8.04 6.59 -1.61
C ARG A 44 -8.55 5.95 -0.32
N ALA A 45 -8.87 6.73 0.71
CA ALA A 45 -9.42 6.22 1.97
C ALA A 45 -10.80 5.57 1.74
N THR A 46 -11.67 6.26 1.00
CA THR A 46 -13.01 5.74 0.64
C THR A 46 -12.92 4.44 -0.17
N LEU A 47 -11.96 4.35 -1.11
CA LEU A 47 -11.73 3.16 -1.92
C LEU A 47 -11.19 1.99 -1.08
N TYR A 48 -10.38 2.28 -0.07
CA TYR A 48 -9.93 1.27 0.89
C TYR A 48 -11.10 0.70 1.70
N ASP A 49 -12.02 1.55 2.18
CA ASP A 49 -13.22 1.09 2.89
C ASP A 49 -14.13 0.26 2.00
N TYR A 50 -14.28 0.67 0.74
CA TYR A 50 -14.99 -0.12 -0.27
C TYR A 50 -14.34 -1.50 -0.46
N LEU A 51 -13.02 -1.57 -0.60
CA LEU A 51 -12.29 -2.83 -0.73
C LEU A 51 -12.51 -3.72 0.50
N LYS A 52 -12.46 -3.16 1.71
CA LYS A 52 -12.72 -3.87 2.97
C LYS A 52 -14.12 -4.48 3.00
N SER A 53 -15.14 -3.72 2.64
CA SER A 53 -16.53 -4.22 2.57
C SER A 53 -16.68 -5.34 1.54
N ARG A 54 -16.11 -5.17 0.34
CA ARG A 54 -16.17 -6.16 -0.73
C ARG A 54 -15.41 -7.44 -0.39
N MET A 55 -14.24 -7.34 0.25
CA MET A 55 -13.46 -8.51 0.63
C MET A 55 -14.17 -9.35 1.70
N ASN A 56 -14.77 -8.69 2.70
CA ASN A 56 -15.59 -9.37 3.71
C ASN A 56 -16.82 -10.09 3.11
N THR A 57 -17.40 -9.53 2.04
CA THR A 57 -18.54 -10.15 1.35
C THR A 57 -18.11 -11.35 0.48
N ILE A 58 -16.96 -11.26 -0.19
CA ILE A 58 -16.52 -12.26 -1.17
C ILE A 58 -15.73 -13.40 -0.50
N ALA A 59 -14.79 -13.07 0.38
CA ALA A 59 -13.86 -14.02 0.98
C ALA A 59 -13.67 -13.72 2.49
N PRO A 60 -14.72 -13.90 3.33
CA PRO A 60 -14.66 -13.60 4.76
C PRO A 60 -13.58 -14.40 5.48
N ASN A 61 -13.45 -15.70 5.17
CA ASN A 61 -12.46 -16.56 5.82
C ASN A 61 -11.02 -16.13 5.51
N LEU A 62 -10.74 -15.76 4.26
CA LEU A 62 -9.41 -15.26 3.88
C LEU A 62 -9.11 -13.93 4.58
N THR A 63 -10.12 -13.05 4.65
CA THR A 63 -10.01 -11.78 5.36
C THR A 63 -9.64 -11.97 6.82
N THR A 64 -10.34 -12.86 7.53
CA THR A 64 -10.06 -13.16 8.94
C THR A 64 -8.66 -13.73 9.15
N MET A 65 -8.13 -14.51 8.19
CA MET A 65 -6.83 -15.14 8.33
C MET A 65 -5.64 -14.23 8.02
N VAL A 66 -5.68 -13.49 6.91
CA VAL A 66 -4.51 -12.71 6.42
C VAL A 66 -4.74 -11.20 6.39
N GLY A 67 -5.98 -10.74 6.63
CA GLY A 67 -6.40 -9.36 6.49
C GLY A 67 -6.91 -9.02 5.09
N GLU A 68 -7.63 -7.90 4.99
CA GLU A 68 -8.31 -7.45 3.78
C GLU A 68 -7.33 -7.15 2.64
N LEU A 69 -6.28 -6.39 2.94
CA LEU A 69 -5.34 -5.89 1.93
C LEU A 69 -4.46 -7.02 1.37
N VAL A 70 -3.98 -7.91 2.23
CA VAL A 70 -3.16 -9.07 1.79
C VAL A 70 -4.03 -10.06 1.04
N GLY A 71 -5.25 -10.35 1.53
CA GLY A 71 -6.22 -11.19 0.82
C GLY A 71 -6.55 -10.65 -0.57
N ALA A 72 -6.78 -9.34 -0.70
CA ALA A 72 -6.98 -8.69 -2.00
C ALA A 72 -5.80 -8.90 -2.95
N ARG A 73 -4.57 -8.72 -2.47
CA ARG A 73 -3.35 -8.91 -3.27
C ARG A 73 -3.16 -10.35 -3.73
N LEU A 74 -3.45 -11.33 -2.87
CA LEU A 74 -3.38 -12.76 -3.23
C LEU A 74 -4.36 -13.09 -4.36
N ILE A 75 -5.61 -12.64 -4.25
CA ILE A 75 -6.64 -12.85 -5.29
C ILE A 75 -6.25 -12.14 -6.59
N ALA A 76 -5.77 -10.90 -6.50
CA ALA A 76 -5.34 -10.13 -7.67
C ALA A 76 -4.17 -10.81 -8.41
N HIS A 77 -3.18 -11.31 -7.67
CA HIS A 77 -2.03 -12.00 -8.26
C HIS A 77 -2.41 -13.35 -8.86
N ALA A 78 -3.34 -14.08 -8.25
CA ALA A 78 -3.88 -15.33 -8.81
C ALA A 78 -4.87 -15.11 -9.98
N GLY A 79 -5.32 -13.87 -10.19
CA GLY A 79 -6.29 -13.46 -11.22
C GLY A 79 -7.76 -13.78 -10.89
N SER A 80 -8.03 -14.78 -10.06
CA SER A 80 -9.38 -15.06 -9.54
C SER A 80 -9.32 -15.86 -8.24
N LEU A 81 -10.42 -15.82 -7.47
CA LEU A 81 -10.54 -16.60 -6.23
C LEU A 81 -10.49 -18.11 -6.50
N LEU A 82 -11.07 -18.57 -7.61
CA LEU A 82 -11.05 -19.99 -8.00
C LEU A 82 -9.65 -20.47 -8.39
N ASN A 83 -8.85 -19.61 -9.03
CA ASN A 83 -7.46 -19.95 -9.32
C ASN A 83 -6.63 -20.01 -8.04
N LEU A 84 -6.85 -19.06 -7.12
CA LEU A 84 -6.18 -19.06 -5.82
C LEU A 84 -6.49 -20.34 -5.04
N SER A 85 -7.74 -20.81 -5.04
CA SER A 85 -8.12 -22.05 -4.33
C SER A 85 -7.52 -23.33 -4.93
N LYS A 86 -7.09 -23.30 -6.19
CA LYS A 86 -6.40 -24.43 -6.85
C LYS A 86 -4.91 -24.47 -6.56
N GLN A 87 -4.33 -23.35 -6.10
CA GLN A 87 -2.90 -23.29 -5.79
C GLN A 87 -2.61 -24.03 -4.47
N PRO A 88 -1.54 -24.84 -4.41
CA PRO A 88 -1.14 -25.48 -3.17
C PRO A 88 -0.59 -24.45 -2.18
N ALA A 89 -0.60 -24.81 -0.88
CA ALA A 89 -0.15 -23.93 0.19
C ALA A 89 1.30 -23.43 0.00
N SER A 90 2.20 -24.26 -0.53
CA SER A 90 3.59 -23.88 -0.82
C SER A 90 3.70 -22.81 -1.91
N THR A 91 2.80 -22.82 -2.91
CA THR A 91 2.72 -21.75 -3.92
C THR A 91 2.19 -20.47 -3.31
N ILE A 92 1.14 -20.54 -2.48
CA ILE A 92 0.59 -19.38 -1.78
C ILE A 92 1.64 -18.74 -0.86
N GLN A 93 2.46 -19.55 -0.18
CA GLN A 93 3.52 -19.08 0.71
C GLN A 93 4.54 -18.17 0.01
N ILE A 94 4.93 -18.52 -1.22
CA ILE A 94 5.96 -17.81 -2.00
C ILE A 94 5.37 -16.93 -3.10
N LEU A 95 4.04 -16.75 -3.12
CA LEU A 95 3.33 -15.97 -4.12
C LEU A 95 3.81 -14.51 -4.12
N GLY A 96 4.18 -13.98 -5.29
CA GLY A 96 4.79 -12.65 -5.44
C GLY A 96 6.31 -12.59 -5.22
N ALA A 97 6.94 -13.65 -4.71
CA ALA A 97 8.41 -13.79 -4.63
C ALA A 97 9.00 -14.65 -5.77
N GLU A 98 8.20 -14.92 -6.81
CA GLU A 98 8.51 -15.83 -7.92
C GLU A 98 9.83 -15.51 -8.62
N LYS A 99 10.11 -14.22 -8.87
CA LYS A 99 11.38 -13.82 -9.50
C LYS A 99 12.60 -14.20 -8.65
N ALA A 100 12.50 -14.04 -7.33
CA ALA A 100 13.56 -14.43 -6.40
C ALA A 100 13.66 -15.95 -6.28
N LEU A 101 12.52 -16.64 -6.25
CA LEU A 101 12.43 -18.11 -6.24
C LEU A 101 13.11 -18.71 -7.48
N PHE A 102 12.72 -18.29 -8.68
CA PHE A 102 13.28 -18.81 -9.93
C PHE A 102 14.76 -18.47 -10.10
N ARG A 103 15.21 -17.31 -9.60
CA ARG A 103 16.63 -16.97 -9.56
C ARG A 103 17.39 -17.92 -8.65
N ALA A 104 16.92 -18.15 -7.43
CA ALA A 104 17.56 -19.05 -6.46
C ALA A 104 17.62 -20.50 -6.97
N LEU A 105 16.56 -20.99 -7.62
CA LEU A 105 16.54 -22.33 -8.20
C LEU A 105 17.56 -22.49 -9.34
N LYS A 106 17.74 -21.48 -10.20
CA LYS A 106 18.73 -21.50 -11.29
C LYS A 106 20.17 -21.50 -10.78
N THR A 107 20.45 -20.76 -9.72
CA THR A 107 21.80 -20.59 -9.16
C THR A 107 22.09 -21.53 -7.99
N LYS A 108 21.15 -22.42 -7.63
CA LYS A 108 21.23 -23.32 -6.46
C LYS A 108 21.49 -22.58 -5.14
N HIS A 109 20.95 -21.36 -5.01
CA HIS A 109 20.96 -20.60 -3.77
C HIS A 109 19.70 -20.85 -2.92
N ALA A 110 19.69 -20.33 -1.69
CA ALA A 110 18.54 -20.44 -0.79
C ALA A 110 17.31 -19.73 -1.37
N THR A 111 16.15 -20.39 -1.29
CA THR A 111 14.88 -19.86 -1.78
C THR A 111 14.26 -18.87 -0.79
N PRO A 112 13.45 -17.91 -1.27
CA PRO A 112 12.69 -17.04 -0.38
C PRO A 112 11.65 -17.85 0.41
N LYS A 113 11.51 -17.54 1.70
CA LYS A 113 10.58 -18.25 2.61
C LYS A 113 9.16 -17.68 2.58
N TYR A 114 8.99 -16.43 2.18
CA TYR A 114 7.72 -15.71 2.14
C TYR A 114 7.63 -14.83 0.91
N GLY A 115 6.41 -14.63 0.42
CA GLY A 115 6.08 -13.62 -0.59
C GLY A 115 5.14 -12.56 -0.03
N LEU A 116 3.99 -12.37 -0.67
CA LEU A 116 2.97 -11.38 -0.29
C LEU A 116 2.46 -11.55 1.15
N ILE A 117 2.49 -12.79 1.67
CA ILE A 117 2.05 -13.12 3.03
C ILE A 117 2.91 -12.49 4.12
N TYR A 118 4.12 -12.00 3.82
CA TYR A 118 4.98 -11.36 4.81
C TYR A 118 4.33 -10.12 5.46
N HIS A 119 3.43 -9.46 4.74
CA HIS A 119 2.70 -8.29 5.24
C HIS A 119 1.39 -8.64 5.97
N ALA A 120 1.12 -9.93 6.21
CA ALA A 120 -0.04 -10.34 6.98
C ALA A 120 0.18 -10.05 8.47
N SER A 121 -0.88 -9.65 9.17
CA SER A 121 -0.83 -9.29 10.59
C SER A 121 -0.32 -10.41 11.51
N LEU A 122 -0.36 -11.66 11.07
CA LEU A 122 0.07 -12.82 11.86
C LEU A 122 1.59 -13.08 11.80
N ILE A 123 2.28 -12.53 10.79
CA ILE A 123 3.71 -12.81 10.53
C ILE A 123 4.59 -11.63 11.00
N GLY A 124 4.01 -10.44 11.18
CA GLY A 124 4.67 -9.23 11.68
C GLY A 124 4.63 -9.09 13.20
#